data_AF-A0A087FX54-F1
#
_entry.id   AF-A0A087FX54-F1
#
_cell.length_a   1.000
_cell.length_b   1.000
_cell.length_c   1.000
_cell.angle_alpha   90.00
_cell.angle_beta   90.00
_cell.angle_gamma   90.00
#
_symmetry.space_group_name_H-M   'P 1'
#
loop_
_entity.id
_entity.type
_entity.pdbx_description
1 polymer ?
#
loop_
_entity_poly.entity_id
_entity_poly.type
_entity_poly.pdbx_seq_one_letter_code
_entity_poly.pdbx_strand_id
1 'polypeptide(L)'
;KHRAAGPELRAACYQVLEVRPGVRCPAGEARITPGFNLPASRVIHTVGPIYDSDINPKESLANSYKNSLRVAKANNIKYIAFAAISCGSYG
;
A
#
# COMPACT_ATOMS: atom_id res chain seq x y z
N LYS A 1 -1.16 -10.95 5.95
CA LYS A 1 -1.64 -9.72 6.66
C LYS A 1 -3.16 -9.58 6.65
N HIS A 2 -3.84 -9.67 5.49
CA HIS A 2 -5.31 -9.57 5.41
C HIS A 2 -6.08 -10.57 6.30
N ARG A 3 -5.63 -11.83 6.41
CA ARG A 3 -6.25 -12.83 7.30
C ARG A 3 -6.28 -12.40 8.78
N ALA A 4 -5.24 -11.71 9.25
CA ALA A 4 -5.13 -11.30 10.65
C ALA A 4 -5.90 -10.01 10.96
N ALA A 5 -6.15 -9.16 9.94
CA ALA A 5 -6.90 -7.92 10.11
C ALA A 5 -8.42 -8.13 10.16
N GLY A 6 -8.90 -9.30 9.75
CA GLY A 6 -10.32 -9.58 9.58
C GLY A 6 -10.82 -9.26 8.15
N PRO A 7 -12.02 -9.75 7.79
CA PRO A 7 -12.63 -9.50 6.48
C PRO A 7 -12.91 -8.03 6.20
N GLU A 8 -13.03 -7.20 7.25
CA GLU A 8 -13.31 -5.76 7.16
C GLU A 8 -12.20 -5.02 6.44
N LEU A 9 -10.94 -5.46 6.58
CA LEU A 9 -9.83 -4.84 5.85
C LEU A 9 -10.02 -4.97 4.33
N ARG A 10 -10.48 -6.14 3.87
CA ARG A 10 -10.76 -6.35 2.45
C ARG A 10 -11.94 -5.49 1.99
N ALA A 11 -13.00 -5.39 2.79
CA ALA A 11 -14.14 -4.53 2.47
C ALA A 11 -13.70 -3.04 2.36
N ALA A 12 -12.85 -2.57 3.28
CA ALA A 12 -12.30 -1.23 3.24
C ALA A 12 -11.44 -0.97 2.00
N CYS A 13 -10.66 -1.97 1.56
CA CYS A 13 -9.92 -1.88 0.30
C CYS A 13 -10.86 -1.71 -0.91
N TYR A 14 -12.02 -2.36 -0.92
CA TYR A 14 -13.00 -2.22 -2.01
C TYR A 14 -13.71 -0.86 -2.00
N GLN A 15 -13.84 -0.21 -0.84
CA GLN A 15 -14.39 1.13 -0.71
C GLN A 15 -13.44 2.23 -1.23
N VAL A 16 -12.15 1.92 -1.43
CA VAL A 16 -11.22 2.85 -2.07
C VAL A 16 -11.66 3.06 -3.53
N LEU A 17 -11.82 4.33 -3.91
CA LEU A 17 -12.21 4.71 -5.26
C LEU A 17 -11.24 4.17 -6.30
N GLU A 18 -11.80 3.68 -7.40
CA GLU A 18 -11.03 3.30 -8.58
C GLU A 18 -10.50 4.56 -9.28
N VAL A 19 -9.20 4.56 -9.57
CA VAL A 19 -8.53 5.62 -10.31
C VAL A 19 -8.64 5.38 -11.82
N ARG A 20 -8.75 4.10 -12.21
CA ARG A 20 -9.01 3.59 -13.57
C ARG A 20 -9.79 2.27 -13.43
N PRO A 21 -10.47 1.78 -14.48
CA PRO A 21 -11.25 0.54 -14.41
C PRO A 21 -10.44 -0.62 -13.82
N GLY A 22 -10.86 -1.14 -12.67
CA GLY A 22 -10.20 -2.24 -11.97
C GLY A 22 -8.93 -1.87 -11.19
N VAL A 23 -8.51 -0.60 -11.18
CA VAL A 23 -7.29 -0.12 -10.51
C VAL A 23 -7.61 0.90 -9.42
N ARG A 24 -7.42 0.50 -8.16
CA ARG A 24 -7.62 1.38 -6.98
C ARG A 24 -6.34 2.08 -6.49
N CYS A 25 -5.19 1.46 -6.72
CA CYS A 25 -3.89 1.99 -6.34
C CYS A 25 -2.89 1.72 -7.46
N PRO A 26 -2.48 2.74 -8.23
CA PRO A 26 -1.43 2.61 -9.24
C PRO A 26 -0.08 2.22 -8.64
N ALA A 27 0.83 1.68 -9.47
CA ALA A 27 2.21 1.44 -9.08
C ALA A 27 2.88 2.74 -8.59
N GLY A 28 3.64 2.65 -7.51
CA GLY A 28 4.28 3.81 -6.88
C GLY A 28 3.36 4.66 -5.99
N GLU A 29 2.04 4.41 -5.96
CA GLU A 29 1.11 5.13 -5.09
C GLU A 29 0.84 4.39 -3.76
N ALA A 30 0.23 5.11 -2.82
CA ALA A 30 -0.17 4.59 -1.52
C ALA A 30 -1.59 5.04 -1.15
N ARG A 31 -2.33 4.16 -0.45
CA ARG A 31 -3.67 4.38 0.09
C ARG A 31 -3.70 3.92 1.54
N ILE A 32 -4.58 4.48 2.36
CA ILE A 32 -4.66 4.15 3.78
C ILE A 32 -6.04 3.61 4.13
N THR A 33 -6.06 2.57 4.96
CA THR A 33 -7.27 2.03 5.57
C THR A 33 -7.08 1.88 7.08
N PRO A 34 -8.16 1.72 7.86
CA PRO A 34 -8.07 1.27 9.24
C PRO A 34 -7.37 -0.10 9.33
N GLY A 35 -6.74 -0.39 10.46
CA GLY A 35 -6.08 -1.67 10.72
C GLY A 35 -6.99 -2.78 11.26
N PHE A 36 -8.21 -2.43 11.69
CA PHE A 36 -9.21 -3.36 12.23
C PHE A 36 -8.64 -4.21 13.37
N ASN A 37 -8.61 -5.54 13.22
CA ASN A 37 -8.13 -6.46 14.26
C ASN A 37 -6.59 -6.51 14.39
N LEU A 38 -5.85 -5.69 13.62
CA LEU A 38 -4.40 -5.60 13.78
C LEU A 38 -4.04 -4.73 15.00
N PRO A 39 -2.90 -5.02 15.65
CA PRO A 39 -2.33 -4.13 16.66
C PRO A 39 -1.92 -2.76 16.09
N ALA A 40 -1.77 -2.68 14.75
CA ALA A 40 -1.55 -1.42 14.06
C ALA A 40 -2.89 -0.70 13.84
N SER A 41 -2.97 0.57 14.24
CA SER A 41 -4.18 1.38 14.09
C SER A 41 -4.58 1.61 12.62
N ARG A 42 -3.61 1.63 11.71
CA ARG A 42 -3.82 1.89 10.28
C ARG A 42 -2.92 1.01 9.42
N VAL A 43 -3.38 0.72 8.21
CA VAL A 43 -2.64 0.00 7.18
C VAL A 43 -2.49 0.89 5.96
N ILE A 44 -1.25 1.09 5.52
CA ILE A 44 -0.95 1.78 4.26
C ILE A 44 -0.68 0.70 3.20
N HIS A 45 -1.51 0.70 2.17
CA HIS A 45 -1.40 -0.17 1.00
C HIS A 45 -0.66 0.58 -0.09
N THR A 46 0.47 0.04 -0.54
CA THR A 46 1.22 0.57 -1.68
C THR A 46 1.48 -0.55 -2.66
N VAL A 47 1.46 -0.21 -3.95
CA VAL A 47 1.78 -1.15 -5.03
C VAL A 47 3.20 -0.84 -5.47
N GLY A 48 4.09 -1.83 -5.34
CA GLY A 48 5.45 -1.77 -5.87
C GLY A 48 5.45 -1.97 -7.40
N PRO A 49 6.59 -1.71 -8.06
CA PRO A 49 6.75 -2.08 -9.46
C PRO A 49 6.64 -3.60 -9.63
N ILE A 50 6.28 -4.01 -10.84
CA ILE A 50 6.58 -5.37 -11.31
C ILE A 50 7.88 -5.24 -12.09
N TYR A 51 8.98 -5.82 -11.60
CA TYR A 51 10.32 -5.54 -12.13
C TYR A 51 10.45 -5.79 -13.64
N ASP A 52 9.79 -6.84 -14.15
CA ASP A 52 9.87 -7.23 -15.57
C ASP A 52 9.03 -6.36 -16.52
N SER A 53 8.03 -5.64 -16.02
CA SER A 53 7.08 -4.89 -16.87
C SER A 53 7.05 -3.39 -16.59
N ASP A 54 7.66 -2.93 -15.51
CA ASP A 54 7.75 -1.51 -15.19
C ASP A 54 8.87 -0.86 -16.02
N ILE A 55 8.58 0.30 -16.61
CA ILE A 55 9.53 1.07 -17.43
C ILE A 55 10.69 1.59 -16.58
N ASN A 56 10.43 1.90 -15.30
CA ASN A 56 11.44 2.39 -14.37
C ASN A 56 11.20 1.84 -12.94
N PRO A 57 11.49 0.55 -12.70
CA PRO A 57 11.14 -0.11 -11.44
C PRO A 57 11.83 0.52 -10.23
N LYS A 58 13.05 1.07 -10.40
CA LYS A 58 13.75 1.76 -9.32
C LYS A 58 13.02 3.02 -8.87
N GLU A 59 12.48 3.79 -9.81
CA GLU A 59 11.71 5.00 -9.51
C GLU A 59 10.35 4.65 -8.90
N SER A 60 9.62 3.69 -9.48
CA SER A 60 8.36 3.20 -8.95
C SER A 60 8.51 2.70 -7.50
N LEU A 61 9.55 1.92 -7.21
CA LEU A 61 9.84 1.46 -5.85
C LEU A 61 10.12 2.64 -4.90
N ALA A 62 10.95 3.59 -5.32
CA ALA A 62 11.24 4.79 -4.54
C ALA A 62 9.96 5.59 -4.26
N ASN A 63 9.06 5.68 -5.25
CA ASN A 63 7.76 6.33 -5.12
C ASN A 63 6.84 5.59 -4.14
N SER A 64 6.79 4.26 -4.15
CA SER A 64 6.02 3.47 -3.18
C SER A 64 6.41 3.80 -1.73
N TYR A 65 7.71 3.90 -1.44
CA TYR A 65 8.21 4.30 -0.13
C TYR A 65 7.88 5.76 0.19
N LYS A 66 8.21 6.70 -0.71
CA LYS A 66 7.97 8.14 -0.52
C LYS A 66 6.49 8.45 -0.29
N ASN A 67 5.61 7.88 -1.11
CA ASN A 67 4.17 8.10 -0.98
C ASN A 67 3.60 7.46 0.28
N SER A 68 4.10 6.29 0.69
CA SER A 68 3.71 5.68 1.98
C SER A 68 4.07 6.58 3.16
N LEU A 69 5.28 7.15 3.16
CA LEU A 69 5.71 8.12 4.18
C LEU A 69 4.89 9.41 4.15
N ARG A 70 4.57 9.91 2.95
CA ARG A 70 3.73 11.11 2.78
C ARG A 70 2.33 10.89 3.35
N VAL A 71 1.72 9.74 3.07
CA VAL A 71 0.41 9.35 3.62
C VAL A 71 0.48 9.21 5.14
N ALA A 72 1.55 8.60 5.67
CA ALA A 72 1.75 8.48 7.11
C ALA A 72 1.84 9.86 7.79
N LYS A 73 2.64 10.76 7.22
CA LYS A 73 2.81 12.14 7.70
C LYS A 73 1.49 12.92 7.67
N ALA A 74 0.75 12.85 6.55
CA ALA A 74 -0.54 13.53 6.41
C ALA A 74 -1.60 13.03 7.41
N ASN A 75 -1.44 11.81 7.92
CA ASN A 75 -2.34 11.20 8.90
C ASN A 75 -1.77 11.20 10.33
N ASN A 76 -0.72 11.98 10.60
CA ASN A 76 -0.07 12.11 11.90
C ASN A 76 0.42 10.78 12.50
N ILE A 77 0.84 9.84 11.64
CA ILE A 77 1.40 8.56 12.07
C ILE A 77 2.87 8.76 12.45
N LYS A 78 3.22 8.49 13.71
CA LYS A 78 4.60 8.61 14.23
C LYS A 78 5.49 7.41 13.90
N TYR A 79 4.92 6.21 13.84
CA TYR A 79 5.66 4.96 13.66
C TYR A 79 5.09 4.18 12.47
N ILE A 80 5.97 3.72 11.58
CA ILE A 80 5.61 2.94 10.40
C ILE A 80 6.59 1.77 10.27
N ALA A 81 6.05 0.59 9.96
CA ALA A 81 6.84 -0.61 9.69
C ALA A 81 6.63 -1.01 8.22
N PHE A 82 7.73 -1.08 7.47
CA PHE A 82 7.72 -1.53 6.09
C PHE A 82 8.01 -3.03 6.02
N ALA A 83 7.30 -3.74 5.14
CA ALA A 83 7.79 -5.02 4.64
C ALA A 83 8.78 -4.76 3.51
N ALA A 84 9.53 -5.78 3.08
CA ALA A 84 10.31 -5.71 1.84
C ALA A 84 9.33 -5.60 0.65
N ILE A 85 9.05 -4.36 0.22
CA ILE A 85 8.13 -4.08 -0.88
C ILE A 85 8.76 -4.63 -2.15
N SER A 86 7.96 -5.36 -2.94
CA SER A 86 8.37 -5.98 -4.21
C SER A 86 9.37 -7.15 -4.14
N CYS A 87 9.84 -7.58 -2.96
CA CYS A 87 10.70 -8.76 -2.80
C CYS A 87 9.93 -10.09 -2.65
N GLY A 88 8.72 -10.18 -3.23
CA GLY A 88 7.83 -11.34 -3.08
C GLY A 88 7.33 -11.81 -4.45
N SER A 89 6.01 -11.94 -4.63
CA SER A 89 5.39 -12.34 -5.91
C SER A 89 5.62 -11.40 -7.11
N TYR A 90 6.40 -10.33 -6.94
CA TYR A 90 6.66 -9.26 -7.93
C TYR A 90 8.13 -9.14 -8.32
N GLY A 91 8.96 -10.10 -7.89
CA GLY A 91 10.36 -10.26 -8.26
C GLY A 91 10.66 -11.71 -8.59
#